data_AF-X1JBA9-F1
#
_entry.id   AF-X1JBA9-F1
#
_cell.length_a   1.000
_cell.length_b   1.000
_cell.length_c   1.000
_cell.angle_alpha   90.00
_cell.angle_beta   90.00
_cell.angle_gamma   90.00
#
_symmetry.space_group_name_H-M   'P 1'
#
loop_
_entity.id
_entity.type
_entity.pdbx_description
1 polymer ?
#
loop_
_entity_poly.entity_id
_entity_poly.type
_entity_poly.pdbx_seq_one_letter_code
_entity_poly.pdbx_strand_id
1 'polypeptide(L)'
;MAHLYDNFNDAYSALSSAYSESVIDRGNAEDAWLRWQVHHNAEQYPESTYDLAISVQYLLWIFDHILQNQPYGIRYCALGESIYWGHYDIEAGEVSMDTILTAMLAATPQELTSFIGIVDAYRQSIWTQPFNKEYYAALARGFALWE
;
A
#
# COMPACT_ATOMS: atom_id res chain seq x y z
N MET A 1 16.08 -17.06 -11.16
CA MET A 1 16.83 -16.21 -10.21
C MET A 1 16.53 -16.79 -8.84
N ALA A 2 17.53 -17.07 -8.01
CA ALA A 2 17.24 -17.57 -6.66
C ALA A 2 16.79 -16.37 -5.82
N HIS A 3 15.58 -16.42 -5.28
CA HIS A 3 15.04 -15.40 -4.40
C HIS A 3 15.65 -15.54 -2.99
N LEU A 4 15.82 -14.42 -2.30
CA LEU A 4 16.31 -14.40 -0.92
C LEU A 4 15.24 -14.80 0.11
N TYR A 5 13.96 -14.64 -0.25
CA TYR A 5 12.81 -14.92 0.59
C TYR A 5 11.77 -15.70 -0.22
N ASP A 6 10.91 -16.42 0.49
CA ASP A 6 9.91 -17.32 -0.13
C ASP A 6 8.56 -16.64 -0.36
N ASN A 7 8.31 -15.48 0.26
CA ASN A 7 7.05 -14.72 0.16
C ASN A 7 7.25 -13.25 0.62
N PHE A 8 6.20 -12.45 0.45
CA PHE A 8 6.17 -11.03 0.80
C PHE A 8 6.31 -10.79 2.31
N ASN A 9 5.70 -11.62 3.15
CA ASN A 9 5.77 -11.43 4.61
C ASN A 9 7.22 -11.56 5.11
N ASP A 10 7.95 -12.57 4.60
CA ASP A 10 9.35 -12.79 4.96
C ASP A 10 10.25 -11.66 4.43
N ALA A 11 10.04 -11.26 3.16
CA ALA A 11 10.76 -10.15 2.57
C ALA A 11 10.49 -8.81 3.29
N TYR A 12 9.24 -8.54 3.63
CA TYR A 12 8.81 -7.33 4.33
C TYR A 12 9.28 -7.32 5.79
N SER A 13 9.28 -8.47 6.47
CA SER A 13 9.83 -8.59 7.82
C SER A 13 11.32 -8.23 7.83
N ALA A 14 12.09 -8.79 6.90
CA ALA A 14 13.50 -8.47 6.76
C ALA A 14 13.74 -7.01 6.38
N LEU A 15 12.89 -6.44 5.50
CA LEU A 15 12.94 -5.02 5.15
C LEU A 15 12.68 -4.14 6.38
N SER A 16 11.62 -4.42 7.12
CA SER A 16 11.23 -3.66 8.31
C SER A 16 12.33 -3.69 9.37
N SER A 17 12.93 -4.86 9.61
CA SER A 17 14.07 -4.99 10.52
C SER A 17 15.28 -4.19 10.03
N ALA A 18 15.64 -4.29 8.75
CA ALA A 18 16.78 -3.59 8.17
C ALA A 18 16.67 -2.05 8.27
N TYR A 19 15.45 -1.50 8.14
CA TYR A 19 15.20 -0.06 8.18
C TYR A 19 14.69 0.45 9.53
N SER A 20 14.67 -0.39 10.56
CA SER A 20 14.18 -0.02 11.90
C SER A 20 14.96 1.16 12.51
N GLU A 21 16.28 1.18 12.33
CA GLU A 21 17.14 2.29 12.77
C GLU A 21 16.84 3.58 12.00
N SER A 22 16.61 3.50 10.67
CA SER A 22 16.19 4.66 9.88
C SER A 22 14.87 5.26 10.34
N VAL A 23 13.93 4.45 10.82
CA VAL A 23 12.66 4.92 11.39
C VAL A 23 12.90 5.66 12.71
N ILE A 24 13.77 5.14 13.56
CA ILE A 24 14.16 5.80 14.82
C ILE A 24 14.85 7.13 14.54
N ASP A 25 15.82 7.16 13.62
CA ASP A 25 16.55 8.37 13.26
C ASP A 25 15.64 9.43 12.63
N ARG A 26 14.63 9.01 11.85
CA ARG A 26 13.61 9.94 11.36
C ARG A 26 12.90 10.63 12.52
N GLY A 27 12.47 9.87 13.53
CA GLY A 27 11.83 10.43 14.73
C GLY A 27 12.76 11.41 15.45
N ASN A 28 14.03 11.02 15.63
CA ASN A 28 15.03 11.89 16.27
C ASN A 28 15.31 13.18 15.46
N ALA A 29 15.31 13.09 14.13
CA ALA A 29 15.47 14.24 13.24
C ALA A 29 14.31 15.23 13.37
N GLU A 30 13.08 14.71 13.47
CA GLU A 30 11.85 15.49 13.66
C GLU A 30 11.85 16.16 15.04
N ASP A 31 12.21 15.43 16.09
CA ASP A 31 12.31 15.99 17.45
C ASP A 31 13.37 17.10 17.53
N ALA A 32 14.52 16.91 16.87
CA ALA A 32 15.56 17.93 16.77
C ALA A 32 15.09 19.15 15.98
N TRP A 33 14.34 18.95 14.90
CA TRP A 33 13.72 20.03 14.13
C TRP A 33 12.72 20.83 14.98
N LEU A 34 11.89 20.16 15.78
CA LEU A 34 10.95 20.83 16.69
C LEU A 34 11.68 21.65 17.76
N ARG A 35 12.75 21.12 18.36
CA ARG A 35 13.59 21.89 19.30
C ARG A 35 14.26 23.09 18.62
N TRP A 36 14.76 22.91 17.40
CA TRP A 36 15.31 23.99 16.59
C TRP A 36 14.31 25.15 16.45
N GLN A 37 13.05 24.86 16.11
CA GLN A 37 12.01 25.89 15.97
C GLN A 37 11.79 26.65 17.28
N VAL A 38 11.77 25.94 18.42
CA VAL A 38 11.59 26.56 19.74
C VAL A 38 12.73 27.51 20.05
N HIS A 39 13.99 27.05 19.95
CA HIS A 39 15.17 27.88 20.23
C HIS A 39 15.33 29.02 19.23
N HIS A 40 15.00 28.80 17.95
CA HIS A 40 15.06 29.84 16.92
C HIS A 40 14.08 30.99 17.21
N ASN A 41 12.83 30.65 17.54
CA ASN A 41 11.79 31.63 17.87
C ASN A 41 12.07 32.37 19.18
N ALA A 42 12.83 31.77 20.09
CA ALA A 42 13.30 32.39 21.33
C ALA A 42 14.60 33.20 21.15
N GLU A 43 15.11 33.34 19.92
CA GLU A 43 16.37 34.02 19.60
C GLU A 43 17.61 33.40 20.29
N GLN A 44 17.51 32.12 20.69
CA GLN A 44 18.60 31.32 21.27
C GLN A 44 19.43 30.68 20.15
N TYR A 45 20.17 31.52 19.41
CA TYR A 45 20.85 31.11 18.18
C TYR A 45 21.92 30.02 18.34
N PRO A 46 22.72 29.96 19.43
CA PRO A 46 23.67 28.87 19.62
C PRO A 46 22.98 27.50 19.74
N GLU A 47 21.95 27.41 20.59
CA GLU A 47 21.16 26.21 20.81
C GLU A 47 20.37 25.81 19.56
N SER A 48 19.77 26.80 18.88
CA SER A 48 19.12 26.60 17.59
C SER A 48 20.11 26.01 16.57
N THR A 49 21.29 26.60 16.38
CA THR A 49 22.27 26.09 15.42
C THR A 49 22.69 24.64 15.73
N TYR A 50 22.82 24.30 17.02
CA TYR A 50 23.12 22.94 17.45
C TYR A 50 21.99 21.95 17.13
N ASP A 51 20.74 22.29 17.43
CA ASP A 51 19.59 21.41 17.11
C ASP A 51 19.42 21.21 15.59
N LEU A 52 19.67 22.25 14.79
CA LEU A 52 19.67 22.11 13.33
C LEU A 52 20.75 21.14 12.86
N ALA A 53 21.97 21.27 13.39
CA ALA A 53 23.07 20.36 13.06
C ALA A 53 22.75 18.91 13.45
N ILE A 54 22.11 18.69 14.60
CA ILE A 54 21.64 17.37 15.02
C ILE A 54 20.57 16.83 14.05
N SER A 55 19.58 17.63 13.68
CA SER A 55 18.53 17.19 12.75
C SER A 55 19.13 16.76 11.41
N VAL A 56 20.08 17.55 10.88
CA VAL A 56 20.83 17.20 9.66
C VAL A 56 21.67 15.93 9.86
N GLN A 57 22.31 15.75 11.01
CA GLN A 57 23.09 14.55 11.31
C GLN A 57 22.22 13.28 11.27
N TYR A 58 21.03 13.30 11.86
CA TYR A 58 20.10 12.17 11.79
C TYR A 58 19.63 11.90 10.36
N LEU A 59 19.36 12.95 9.56
CA LEU A 59 19.04 12.77 8.14
C LEU A 59 20.19 12.09 7.39
N LEU A 60 21.45 12.42 7.69
CA LEU A 60 22.61 11.75 7.10
C LEU A 60 22.73 10.29 7.53
N TRP A 61 22.43 9.96 8.79
CA TRP A 61 22.39 8.57 9.25
C TRP A 61 21.31 7.74 8.55
N ILE A 62 20.13 8.32 8.29
CA ILE A 62 19.10 7.66 7.47
C ILE A 62 19.65 7.31 6.08
N PHE A 63 20.37 8.23 5.43
CA PHE A 63 20.98 7.95 4.13
C PHE A 63 22.03 6.83 4.21
N ASP A 64 22.86 6.83 5.25
CA ASP A 64 23.87 5.79 5.46
C ASP A 64 23.22 4.42 5.68
N HIS A 65 22.19 4.34 6.53
CA HIS A 65 21.41 3.11 6.74
C HIS A 65 20.75 2.62 5.45
N ILE A 66 20.24 3.52 4.59
CA ILE A 66 19.70 3.14 3.28
C ILE A 66 20.78 2.52 2.40
N LEU A 67 21.98 3.10 2.35
CA LEU A 67 23.08 2.61 1.52
C LEU A 67 23.63 1.27 2.01
N GLN A 68 23.81 1.11 3.32
CA GLN A 68 24.31 -0.13 3.91
C GLN A 68 23.35 -1.30 3.69
N ASN A 69 22.04 -1.04 3.70
CA ASN A 69 21.01 -2.05 3.47
C ASN A 69 20.75 -2.35 1.97
N GLN A 70 21.51 -1.74 1.05
CA GLN A 70 21.44 -2.00 -0.40
C GLN A 70 22.79 -2.38 -1.03
N PRO A 71 23.47 -3.43 -0.51
CA PRO A 71 24.88 -3.68 -0.81
C PRO A 71 25.19 -4.02 -2.27
N TYR A 72 24.23 -4.55 -3.04
CA TYR A 72 24.46 -5.04 -4.41
C TYR A 72 23.39 -4.55 -5.42
N GLY A 73 22.73 -3.44 -5.11
CA GLY A 73 21.62 -2.88 -5.89
C GLY A 73 20.27 -3.52 -5.57
N ILE A 74 19.21 -2.97 -6.15
CA ILE A 74 17.82 -3.31 -5.79
C ILE A 74 17.49 -4.80 -5.95
N ARG A 75 18.20 -5.53 -6.82
CA ARG A 75 17.92 -6.93 -7.15
C ARG A 75 18.32 -7.95 -6.08
N TYR A 76 19.06 -7.55 -5.04
CA TYR A 76 19.61 -8.44 -4.03
C TYR A 76 19.47 -7.87 -2.61
N CYS A 77 18.41 -7.11 -2.37
CA CYS A 77 18.12 -6.55 -1.05
C CYS A 77 16.66 -6.80 -0.67
N ALA A 78 16.37 -6.70 0.62
CA ALA A 78 15.02 -6.88 1.14
C ALA A 78 14.02 -5.89 0.51
N LEU A 79 14.47 -4.70 0.08
CA LEU A 79 13.61 -3.74 -0.63
C LEU A 79 13.14 -4.28 -1.98
N GLY A 80 14.05 -4.77 -2.82
CA GLY A 80 13.65 -5.28 -4.12
C GLY A 80 12.89 -6.59 -4.04
N GLU A 81 13.22 -7.46 -3.09
CA GLU A 81 12.44 -8.67 -2.83
C GLU A 81 11.04 -8.32 -2.31
N SER A 82 10.89 -7.33 -1.42
CA SER A 82 9.58 -6.86 -0.97
C SER A 82 8.75 -6.26 -2.10
N ILE A 83 9.39 -5.55 -3.05
CA ILE A 83 8.70 -5.04 -4.25
C ILE A 83 8.32 -6.19 -5.19
N TYR A 84 9.20 -7.16 -5.38
CA TYR A 84 8.96 -8.33 -6.22
C TYR A 84 7.81 -9.18 -5.67
N TRP A 85 7.92 -9.62 -4.42
CA TRP A 85 6.89 -10.40 -3.77
C TRP A 85 5.63 -9.57 -3.54
N GLY A 86 5.74 -8.27 -3.26
CA GLY A 86 4.58 -7.38 -3.20
C GLY A 86 3.84 -7.25 -4.53
N HIS A 87 4.46 -7.60 -5.66
CA HIS A 87 3.79 -7.71 -6.96
C HIS A 87 3.22 -9.10 -7.22
N TYR A 88 3.90 -10.16 -6.75
CA TYR A 88 3.52 -11.56 -6.97
C TYR A 88 2.53 -12.14 -5.93
N ASP A 89 2.63 -11.70 -4.67
CA ASP A 89 1.73 -11.98 -3.54
C ASP A 89 0.58 -10.98 -3.44
N ILE A 90 0.49 -10.01 -4.35
CA ILE A 90 -0.84 -9.60 -4.77
C ILE A 90 -1.39 -10.84 -5.46
N GLU A 91 -2.04 -11.71 -4.68
CA GLU A 91 -3.12 -12.50 -5.25
C GLU A 91 -3.92 -11.48 -6.06
N ALA A 92 -3.90 -11.61 -7.38
CA ALA A 92 -5.00 -11.14 -8.19
C ALA A 92 -6.17 -11.92 -7.63
N GLY A 93 -6.74 -11.42 -6.52
CA GLY A 93 -7.62 -12.18 -5.65
C GLY A 93 -8.64 -12.77 -6.58
N GLU A 94 -8.58 -14.08 -6.76
CA GLU A 94 -9.39 -14.73 -7.77
C GLU A 94 -10.80 -14.39 -7.34
N VAL A 95 -11.47 -13.54 -8.13
CA VAL A 95 -12.85 -13.14 -7.83
C VAL A 95 -13.68 -14.35 -8.19
N SER A 96 -13.67 -15.31 -7.28
CA SER A 96 -14.46 -16.51 -7.35
C SER A 96 -15.88 -16.15 -6.93
N MET A 97 -16.85 -16.95 -7.38
CA MET A 97 -18.22 -16.82 -6.92
C MET A 97 -18.30 -16.92 -5.39
N ASP A 98 -17.46 -17.76 -4.78
CA ASP A 98 -17.39 -17.94 -3.32
C ASP A 98 -16.92 -16.67 -2.61
N THR A 99 -15.91 -15.99 -3.15
CA THR A 99 -15.40 -14.74 -2.59
C THR A 99 -16.46 -13.63 -2.66
N ILE A 100 -17.22 -13.57 -3.76
CA ILE A 100 -18.34 -12.62 -3.91
C ILE A 100 -19.45 -12.94 -2.90
N LEU A 101 -19.86 -14.20 -2.81
CA LEU A 101 -20.94 -14.62 -1.92
C LEU A 101 -20.59 -14.39 -0.46
N THR A 102 -19.35 -14.69 -0.06
CA THR A 102 -18.84 -14.44 1.29
C THR A 102 -18.86 -12.94 1.61
N ALA A 103 -18.41 -12.09 0.69
CA ALA A 103 -18.47 -10.64 0.85
C ALA A 103 -19.92 -10.13 0.98
N MET A 104 -20.86 -10.66 0.18
CA MET A 104 -22.28 -10.31 0.28
C MET A 104 -22.92 -10.76 1.60
N LEU A 105 -22.54 -11.93 2.12
CA LEU A 105 -23.06 -12.47 3.39
C LEU A 105 -22.51 -11.70 4.61
N ALA A 106 -21.28 -11.20 4.52
CA ALA A 106 -20.63 -10.45 5.59
C ALA A 106 -20.95 -8.93 5.55
N ALA A 107 -21.62 -8.45 4.49
CA ALA A 107 -21.88 -7.03 4.28
C ALA A 107 -22.74 -6.42 5.40
N THR A 108 -22.35 -5.22 5.84
CA THR A 108 -23.14 -4.42 6.77
C THR A 108 -24.42 -3.88 6.09
N PRO A 109 -25.45 -3.49 6.87
CA PRO A 109 -26.66 -2.89 6.30
C PRO A 109 -26.39 -1.64 5.44
N GLN A 110 -25.36 -0.87 5.78
CA GLN A 110 -24.95 0.32 5.02
C GLN A 110 -24.36 -0.07 3.66
N GLU A 111 -23.44 -1.04 3.63
CA GLU A 111 -22.82 -1.53 2.40
C GLU A 111 -23.85 -2.18 1.47
N LEU A 112 -24.80 -2.93 2.03
CA LEU A 112 -25.91 -3.50 1.26
C LEU A 112 -26.78 -2.41 0.64
N THR A 113 -27.08 -1.35 1.38
CA THR A 113 -27.85 -0.19 0.88
C THR A 113 -27.11 0.53 -0.25
N SER A 114 -25.79 0.71 -0.11
CA SER A 114 -24.94 1.27 -1.16
C SER A 114 -24.92 0.39 -2.41
N PHE A 115 -24.79 -0.94 -2.26
CA PHE A 115 -24.82 -1.89 -3.37
C PHE A 115 -26.17 -1.83 -4.12
N ILE A 116 -27.29 -1.87 -3.39
CA ILE A 116 -28.63 -1.76 -3.97
C ILE A 116 -28.78 -0.42 -4.72
N GLY A 117 -28.35 0.68 -4.11
CA GLY A 117 -28.43 2.02 -4.72
C GLY A 117 -27.67 2.10 -6.05
N ILE A 118 -26.50 1.47 -6.14
CA ILE A 118 -25.72 1.40 -7.39
C ILE A 118 -26.46 0.57 -8.44
N VAL A 119 -26.93 -0.63 -8.08
CA VAL A 119 -27.67 -1.52 -9.00
C VAL A 119 -28.91 -0.82 -9.57
N ASP A 120 -29.67 -0.13 -8.71
CA ASP A 120 -30.88 0.58 -9.13
C ASP A 120 -30.56 1.81 -9.99
N ALA A 121 -29.48 2.54 -9.70
CA ALA A 121 -29.01 3.62 -10.56
C ALA A 121 -28.63 3.11 -11.97
N TYR A 122 -27.97 1.95 -12.05
CA TYR A 122 -27.67 1.32 -13.34
C TYR A 122 -28.94 0.89 -14.08
N ARG A 123 -29.92 0.27 -13.40
CA ARG A 123 -31.21 -0.08 -13.99
C ARG A 123 -31.94 1.15 -14.53
N GLN A 124 -31.93 2.24 -13.78
CA GLN A 124 -32.54 3.50 -14.20
C GLN A 124 -31.82 4.10 -15.42
N SER A 125 -30.49 4.03 -15.47
CA SER A 125 -29.69 4.56 -16.59
C SER A 125 -29.99 3.90 -17.94
N ILE A 126 -30.47 2.64 -17.91
CA ILE A 126 -30.81 1.88 -19.11
C ILE A 126 -32.33 1.81 -19.36
N TRP A 127 -33.16 2.40 -18.51
CA TRP A 127 -34.62 2.29 -18.58
C TRP A 127 -35.23 2.83 -19.87
N THR A 128 -34.59 3.83 -20.48
CA THR A 128 -35.01 4.45 -21.75
C THR A 128 -34.34 3.82 -22.97
N GLN A 129 -33.44 2.86 -22.78
CA GLN A 129 -32.72 2.21 -23.88
C GLN A 129 -33.59 1.14 -24.54
N PRO A 130 -33.55 0.99 -25.88
CA PRO A 130 -34.21 -0.11 -26.56
C PRO A 130 -33.64 -1.45 -26.10
N PHE A 131 -34.51 -2.45 -25.95
CA PHE A 131 -34.09 -3.79 -25.53
C PHE A 131 -33.13 -4.40 -26.56
N ASN A 132 -31.88 -4.66 -26.14
CA ASN A 132 -30.86 -5.27 -26.97
C ASN A 132 -30.98 -6.81 -26.91
N LYS A 133 -31.89 -7.34 -27.74
CA LYS A 133 -32.17 -8.77 -27.86
C LYS A 133 -30.91 -9.59 -28.12
N GLU A 134 -30.02 -9.10 -28.98
CA GLU A 134 -28.80 -9.79 -29.39
C GLU A 134 -27.83 -9.95 -28.22
N TYR A 135 -27.68 -8.91 -27.39
CA TYR A 135 -26.87 -8.92 -26.18
C TYR A 135 -27.40 -9.93 -25.15
N TYR A 136 -28.69 -9.89 -24.83
CA TYR A 136 -29.28 -10.83 -23.85
C TYR A 136 -29.30 -12.27 -24.36
N ALA A 137 -29.49 -12.49 -25.67
CA ALA A 137 -29.38 -13.83 -26.26
C ALA A 137 -27.92 -14.34 -26.31
N ALA A 138 -26.93 -13.46 -26.45
CA ALA A 138 -25.52 -13.83 -26.32
C ALA A 138 -25.17 -14.19 -24.87
N LEU A 139 -25.67 -13.40 -23.90
CA LEU A 139 -25.51 -13.66 -22.47
C LEU A 139 -26.11 -15.02 -22.08
N ALA A 140 -27.36 -15.31 -22.50
CA ALA A 140 -28.02 -16.59 -22.25
C ALA A 140 -27.29 -17.79 -22.88
N ARG A 141 -26.72 -17.63 -24.09
CA ARG A 141 -25.89 -18.68 -24.72
C ARG A 141 -24.62 -18.99 -23.94
N GLY A 142 -24.03 -18.00 -23.28
CA GLY A 142 -22.88 -18.21 -22.39
C GLY A 142 -23.20 -19.13 -21.20
N PHE A 143 -24.43 -19.09 -20.70
CA PHE A 143 -24.90 -19.98 -19.62
C PHE A 143 -25.39 -21.34 -20.11
N ALA A 144 -25.78 -21.48 -21.37
CA ALA A 144 -26.24 -22.75 -21.94
C ALA A 144 -25.12 -23.78 -22.16
N LEU A 145 -23.86 -23.37 -22.05
CA LEU A 145 -22.66 -24.21 -22.22
C LEU A 145 -22.04 -24.67 -20.89
N TRP A 146 -22.69 -24.41 -19.75
CA TRP A 146 -22.29 -24.97 -18.45
C TRP A 146 -22.81 -26.41 -18.33
N GLU A 147 -22.08 -27.37 -18.90
CA GLU A 147 -22.13 -28.81 -18.59
C GLU A 147 -20.78 -29.28 -18.04
#